data_AF-A0A8C9G183-F1
#
_entry.id   AF-A0A8C9G183-F1
#
_cell.length_a   1.000
_cell.length_b   1.000
_cell.length_c   1.000
_cell.angle_alpha   90.00
_cell.angle_beta   90.00
_cell.angle_gamma   90.00
#
_symmetry.space_group_name_H-M   'P 1'
#
loop_
_entity.id
_entity.type
_entity.pdbx_description
1 polymer ?
#
loop_
_entity_poly.entity_id
_entity_poly.type
_entity_poly.pdbx_seq_one_letter_code
_entity_poly.pdbx_strand_id
1 'polypeptide(L)'
;MHVEVQRKVLCWVVLEQCALAGPVVDPHVTAVWGKKVALKCIIDVNETITQVSWEKIHGKISETIAVHHPEYGISIQEKYQGRVSFKNYSLTDATIILKNVSFSDAGEYICKAVTFPLGNSQSSVTVTVFGK
;
A
#
# COMPACT_ATOMS: atom_id res chain seq x y z
N MET A 1 6.09 -2.99 23.40
CA MET A 1 7.46 -3.23 22.87
C MET A 1 7.97 -4.63 23.17
N HIS A 2 7.91 -5.12 24.42
CA HIS A 2 8.32 -6.49 24.76
C HIS A 2 7.55 -7.60 24.02
N VAL A 3 6.24 -7.46 23.83
CA VAL A 3 5.38 -8.48 23.21
C VAL A 3 5.69 -8.69 21.71
N GLU A 4 5.99 -7.61 21.00
CA GLU A 4 6.37 -7.63 19.58
C GLU A 4 7.76 -8.29 19.36
N VAL A 5 8.70 -8.03 20.26
CA VAL A 5 10.03 -8.68 20.25
C VAL A 5 9.90 -10.19 20.50
N GLN A 6 9.03 -10.60 21.43
CA GLN A 6 8.81 -12.03 21.71
C GLN A 6 8.13 -12.75 20.53
N ARG A 7 7.17 -12.12 19.85
CA ARG A 7 6.55 -12.65 18.61
C ARG A 7 7.56 -12.81 17.49
N LYS A 8 8.46 -11.84 17.31
CA LYS A 8 9.57 -11.94 16.35
C LYS A 8 10.50 -13.11 16.65
N VAL A 9 10.89 -13.31 17.91
CA VAL A 9 11.76 -14.44 18.32
C VAL A 9 11.08 -15.80 18.10
N LEU A 10 9.78 -15.90 18.42
CA LEU A 10 9.03 -17.16 18.29
C LEU A 10 8.92 -17.64 16.83
N CYS A 11 8.81 -16.71 15.88
CA CYS A 11 8.76 -17.03 14.45
C CYS A 11 10.08 -17.43 13.79
N TRP A 12 11.21 -17.33 14.50
CA TRP A 12 12.47 -17.95 14.05
C TRP A 12 12.49 -19.46 14.33
N VAL A 13 11.68 -19.94 15.28
CA VAL A 13 11.73 -21.33 15.78
C VAL A 13 10.76 -22.25 15.01
N VAL A 14 9.73 -21.69 14.37
CA VAL A 14 8.76 -22.44 13.55
C VAL A 14 9.01 -22.08 12.08
N LEU A 15 9.33 -23.07 11.25
CA LEU A 15 9.64 -22.92 9.81
C LEU A 15 8.44 -22.49 8.94
N GLU A 16 7.33 -22.09 9.54
CA GLU A 16 6.24 -21.40 8.86
C GLU A 16 6.43 -19.91 9.08
N GLN A 17 6.62 -19.18 7.97
CA GLN A 17 6.77 -17.73 7.99
C GLN A 17 5.72 -17.09 8.90
N CYS A 18 6.18 -16.31 9.90
CA CYS A 18 5.35 -15.24 10.45
C CYS A 18 4.93 -14.36 9.28
N ALA A 19 3.72 -14.56 8.74
CA ALA A 19 3.10 -13.50 8.01
C ALA A 19 2.91 -12.37 9.02
N LEU A 20 3.73 -11.33 8.93
CA LEU A 20 3.49 -10.09 9.65
C LEU A 20 2.10 -9.63 9.23
N ALA A 21 1.14 -9.63 10.16
CA ALA A 21 -0.19 -9.08 9.92
C ALA A 21 -0.04 -7.67 9.33
N GLY A 22 -0.54 -7.45 8.12
CA GLY A 22 -0.24 -6.23 7.39
C GLY A 22 -0.72 -6.20 5.94
N PRO A 23 -0.36 -5.14 5.20
CA PRO A 23 -0.65 -5.04 3.78
C PRO A 23 0.03 -6.15 2.97
N VAL A 24 -0.74 -6.91 2.21
CA VAL A 24 -0.31 -7.94 1.27
C VAL A 24 -0.40 -7.39 -0.15
N VAL A 25 0.73 -7.35 -0.85
CA VAL A 25 0.88 -6.73 -2.18
C VAL A 25 1.63 -7.66 -3.13
N ASP A 26 1.54 -7.40 -4.43
CA ASP A 26 2.51 -7.92 -5.40
C ASP A 26 3.76 -7.02 -5.36
N PRO A 27 4.95 -7.53 -4.98
CA PRO A 27 6.14 -6.69 -4.83
C PRO A 27 6.61 -6.08 -6.16
N HIS A 28 6.23 -6.64 -7.31
CA HIS A 28 6.66 -6.16 -8.63
C HIS A 28 5.49 -6.10 -9.61
N VAL A 29 5.03 -4.89 -9.90
CA VAL A 29 3.92 -4.68 -10.84
C VAL A 29 4.45 -4.11 -12.15
N THR A 30 4.11 -4.78 -13.25
CA THR A 30 4.39 -4.27 -14.59
C THR A 30 3.20 -3.45 -15.10
N ALA A 31 3.47 -2.23 -15.53
CA ALA A 31 2.50 -1.34 -16.15
C ALA A 31 2.87 -1.03 -17.60
N VAL A 32 1.86 -0.73 -18.41
CA VAL A 32 2.02 -0.38 -19.83
C VAL A 32 1.70 1.09 -20.03
N TRP A 33 2.55 1.80 -20.75
CA TRP A 33 2.37 3.21 -21.07
C TRP A 33 0.99 3.49 -21.70
N GLY A 34 0.33 4.55 -21.23
CA GLY A 34 -1.01 4.97 -21.67
C GLY A 34 -2.16 4.07 -21.20
N LYS A 35 -1.89 2.98 -20.48
CA LYS A 35 -2.91 2.06 -19.96
C LYS A 35 -3.20 2.33 -18.49
N LYS A 36 -4.14 1.55 -17.93
CA LYS A 36 -4.41 1.52 -16.49
C LYS A 36 -3.69 0.33 -15.87
N VAL A 37 -3.27 0.48 -14.61
CA VAL A 37 -2.71 -0.59 -13.79
C VAL A 37 -3.41 -0.57 -12.42
N ALA A 38 -3.57 -1.75 -11.82
CA ALA A 38 -4.07 -1.89 -10.47
C ALA A 38 -2.88 -2.21 -9.54
N LEU A 39 -2.70 -1.41 -8.50
CA LEU A 39 -1.76 -1.71 -7.42
C LEU A 39 -2.56 -2.40 -6.31
N LYS A 40 -2.55 -3.73 -6.33
CA LYS A 40 -3.32 -4.54 -5.39
C LYS A 40 -2.72 -4.46 -3.99
N CYS A 41 -3.56 -4.17 -3.00
CA CYS A 41 -3.18 -4.18 -1.60
C CYS A 41 -4.34 -4.67 -0.75
N ILE A 42 -4.16 -5.83 -0.12
CA ILE A 42 -5.14 -6.45 0.79
C ILE A 42 -4.58 -6.38 2.20
N ILE A 43 -5.34 -5.84 3.14
CA ILE A 43 -4.88 -5.69 4.51
C ILE A 43 -5.46 -6.83 5.33
N ASP A 44 -4.60 -7.78 5.68
CA ASP A 44 -4.94 -8.95 6.48
C ASP A 44 -4.42 -8.74 7.91
N VAL A 45 -5.28 -8.13 8.74
CA VAL A 45 -5.00 -7.75 10.12
C VAL A 45 -6.22 -8.05 10.99
N ASN A 46 -5.98 -8.40 12.25
CA ASN A 46 -7.05 -8.62 13.23
C ASN A 46 -7.41 -7.33 13.99
N GLU A 47 -6.63 -6.29 13.79
CA GLU A 47 -6.73 -4.99 14.44
C GLU A 47 -7.73 -4.06 13.73
N THR A 48 -8.19 -3.04 14.43
CA THR A 48 -9.02 -2.00 13.82
C THR A 48 -8.16 -1.12 12.91
N ILE A 49 -8.49 -1.09 11.62
CA ILE A 49 -7.88 -0.20 10.64
C ILE A 49 -8.50 1.19 10.81
N THR A 50 -7.68 2.18 11.13
CA THR A 50 -8.12 3.57 11.29
C THR A 50 -7.93 4.38 10.00
N GLN A 51 -6.96 4.01 9.17
CA GLN A 51 -6.69 4.67 7.89
C GLN A 51 -5.89 3.76 6.98
N VAL A 52 -6.10 3.88 5.66
CA VAL A 52 -5.20 3.32 4.65
C VAL A 52 -4.68 4.42 3.73
N SER A 53 -3.43 4.31 3.29
CA SER A 53 -2.82 5.27 2.39
C SER A 53 -1.86 4.63 1.41
N TRP A 54 -1.75 5.27 0.25
CA TRP A 54 -0.69 5.02 -0.71
C TRP A 54 0.28 6.17 -0.73
N GLU A 55 1.57 5.86 -0.75
CA GLU A 55 2.67 6.81 -0.84
C GLU A 55 3.59 6.40 -2.00
N LYS A 56 4.24 7.37 -2.65
CA LYS A 56 5.31 7.13 -3.63
C LYS A 56 6.64 7.54 -3.02
N ILE A 57 7.67 6.73 -3.18
CA ILE A 57 9.02 7.05 -2.71
C ILE A 57 9.77 7.87 -3.75
N HIS A 58 10.29 9.02 -3.32
CA HIS A 58 11.19 9.89 -4.07
C HIS A 58 12.48 10.07 -3.27
N GLY A 59 13.47 9.21 -3.54
CA GLY A 59 14.72 9.17 -2.80
C GLY A 59 14.49 8.75 -1.34
N LYS A 60 14.68 9.68 -0.40
CA LYS A 60 14.46 9.44 1.04
C LYS A 60 13.10 9.96 1.54
N ILE A 61 12.30 10.56 0.66
CA ILE A 61 11.03 11.20 1.01
C ILE A 61 9.90 10.33 0.49
N SER A 62 8.87 10.11 1.31
CA SER A 62 7.61 9.56 0.85
C SER A 62 6.62 10.69 0.57
N GLU A 63 5.95 10.59 -0.56
CA GLU A 63 4.94 11.56 -1.00
C GLU A 63 3.59 10.86 -1.07
N THR A 64 2.63 11.33 -0.30
CA THR A 64 1.27 10.78 -0.29
C THR A 64 0.65 10.82 -1.70
N ILE A 65 -0.09 9.78 -2.04
CA ILE A 65 -0.87 9.67 -3.28
C ILE A 65 -2.34 9.82 -2.95
N ALA A 66 -2.80 8.96 -2.03
CA ALA A 66 -4.19 8.79 -1.70
C ALA A 66 -4.32 8.33 -0.25
N VAL A 67 -5.37 8.79 0.42
CA VAL A 67 -5.74 8.40 1.79
C VAL A 67 -7.21 8.03 1.80
N HIS A 68 -7.55 6.94 2.48
CA HIS A 68 -8.93 6.60 2.81
C HIS A 68 -9.06 6.51 4.34
N HIS A 69 -9.92 7.37 4.88
CA HIS A 69 -10.36 7.37 6.26
C HIS A 69 -11.85 6.96 6.31
N PRO A 70 -12.31 6.16 7.29
CA PRO A 70 -13.71 5.74 7.36
C PRO A 70 -14.68 6.91 7.59
N GLU A 71 -14.28 7.90 8.39
CA GLU A 71 -15.13 9.06 8.72
C GLU A 71 -15.00 10.21 7.70
N TYR A 72 -13.78 10.55 7.27
CA TYR A 72 -13.51 11.70 6.40
C TYR A 72 -13.49 11.34 4.90
N GLY A 73 -13.68 10.06 4.57
CA GLY A 73 -13.71 9.57 3.20
C GLY A 73 -12.33 9.50 2.54
N ILE A 74 -12.32 9.71 1.22
CA ILE A 74 -11.13 9.56 0.37
C ILE A 74 -10.56 10.94 0.04
N SER A 75 -9.25 11.09 0.21
CA SER A 75 -8.47 12.25 -0.22
C SER A 75 -7.41 11.81 -1.23
N ILE A 76 -7.33 12.50 -2.37
CA ILE A 76 -6.35 12.26 -3.44
C ILE A 76 -5.51 13.52 -3.63
N GLN A 77 -4.18 13.38 -3.60
CA GLN A 77 -3.28 14.51 -3.80
C GLN A 77 -3.42 15.09 -5.21
N GLU A 78 -3.32 16.41 -5.32
CA GLU A 78 -3.64 17.19 -6.53
C GLU A 78 -3.01 16.61 -7.81
N LYS A 79 -1.70 16.31 -7.78
CA LYS A 79 -0.97 15.72 -8.90
C LYS A 79 -1.50 14.35 -9.40
N TYR A 80 -2.30 13.66 -8.60
CA TYR A 80 -2.90 12.36 -8.92
C TYR A 80 -4.41 12.43 -9.16
N GLN A 81 -5.05 13.59 -9.00
CA GLN A 81 -6.48 13.75 -9.24
C GLN A 81 -6.86 13.37 -10.66
N GLY A 82 -8.00 12.69 -10.81
CA GLY A 82 -8.48 12.16 -12.09
C GLY A 82 -7.72 10.92 -12.60
N ARG A 83 -6.53 10.62 -12.07
CA ARG A 83 -5.70 9.48 -12.46
C ARG A 83 -5.73 8.33 -11.47
N VAL A 84 -5.82 8.61 -10.17
CA VAL A 84 -5.86 7.61 -9.10
C VAL A 84 -7.24 7.54 -8.48
N SER A 85 -7.70 6.32 -8.20
CA SER A 85 -8.90 6.04 -7.42
C SER A 85 -8.74 4.74 -6.64
N PHE A 86 -9.26 4.66 -5.41
CA PHE A 86 -9.45 3.37 -4.76
C PHE A 86 -10.45 2.53 -5.58
N LYS A 87 -10.20 1.22 -5.64
CA LYS A 87 -11.05 0.26 -6.34
C LYS A 87 -12.44 0.16 -5.71
N ASN A 88 -12.52 0.32 -4.39
CA ASN A 88 -13.74 0.33 -3.59
C ASN A 88 -13.54 1.19 -2.32
N TYR A 89 -14.56 1.27 -1.48
CA TYR A 89 -14.54 2.01 -0.21
C TYR A 89 -14.21 1.12 0.99
N SER A 90 -13.45 0.03 0.79
CA SER A 90 -13.04 -0.86 1.87
C SER A 90 -11.70 -0.44 2.45
N LEU A 91 -11.58 -0.51 3.77
CA LEU A 91 -10.28 -0.40 4.46
C LEU A 91 -9.46 -1.70 4.37
N THR A 92 -10.06 -2.84 4.04
CA THR A 92 -9.35 -4.13 3.89
C THR A 92 -8.89 -4.41 2.45
N ASP A 93 -9.47 -3.71 1.45
CA ASP A 93 -9.02 -3.72 0.06
C ASP A 93 -8.58 -2.31 -0.35
N ALA A 94 -7.35 -1.96 0.03
CA ALA A 94 -6.74 -0.68 -0.29
C ALA A 94 -6.23 -0.60 -1.74
N THR A 95 -6.67 -1.49 -2.64
CA THR A 95 -6.26 -1.48 -4.03
C THR A 95 -6.58 -0.15 -4.71
N ILE A 96 -5.59 0.44 -5.38
CA ILE A 96 -5.81 1.63 -6.22
C ILE A 96 -5.68 1.30 -7.70
N ILE A 97 -6.42 2.05 -8.52
CA ILE A 97 -6.31 2.05 -9.98
C ILE A 97 -5.60 3.33 -10.40
N LEU A 98 -4.45 3.18 -11.05
CA LEU A 98 -3.72 4.27 -11.69
C LEU A 98 -3.99 4.24 -13.20
N LYS A 99 -4.59 5.30 -13.72
CA LYS A 99 -4.95 5.46 -15.14
C LYS A 99 -3.89 6.28 -15.88
N ASN A 100 -3.84 6.10 -17.21
CA ASN A 100 -2.98 6.83 -18.14
C ASN A 100 -1.49 6.80 -17.75
N VAL A 101 -0.97 5.61 -17.43
CA VAL A 101 0.38 5.41 -16.92
C VAL A 101 1.45 6.04 -17.83
N SER A 102 2.40 6.75 -17.25
CA SER A 102 3.58 7.32 -17.92
C SER A 102 4.88 6.78 -17.32
N PHE A 103 6.02 7.02 -17.97
CA PHE A 103 7.32 6.59 -17.43
C PHE A 103 7.66 7.22 -16.07
N SER A 104 7.13 8.41 -15.80
CA SER A 104 7.24 9.07 -14.49
C SER A 104 6.51 8.31 -13.36
N ASP A 105 5.60 7.39 -13.70
CA ASP A 105 4.91 6.55 -12.73
C ASP A 105 5.74 5.33 -12.31
N ALA A 106 6.84 5.02 -12.98
CA ALA A 106 7.77 4.01 -12.51
C ALA A 106 8.36 4.42 -11.13
N GLY A 107 8.72 3.43 -10.32
CA GLY A 107 9.32 3.63 -9.00
C GLY A 107 8.67 2.81 -7.91
N GLU A 108 9.06 3.10 -6.67
CA GLU A 108 8.58 2.40 -5.48
C GLU A 108 7.36 3.11 -4.88
N TYR A 109 6.37 2.32 -4.51
CA TYR A 109 5.12 2.71 -3.89
C TYR A 109 4.96 1.97 -2.58
N ILE A 110 4.33 2.59 -1.59
CA ILE A 110 4.03 1.96 -0.30
C ILE A 110 2.53 1.95 -0.09
N CYS A 111 1.98 0.76 0.16
CA CYS A 111 0.65 0.62 0.76
C CYS A 111 0.82 0.58 2.27
N LYS A 112 0.13 1.47 2.98
CA LYS A 112 0.25 1.64 4.43
C LYS A 112 -1.13 1.53 5.08
N ALA A 113 -1.22 0.73 6.13
CA ALA A 113 -2.36 0.62 7.01
C ALA A 113 -1.99 1.17 8.38
N VAL A 114 -2.80 2.10 8.89
CA VAL A 114 -2.71 2.55 10.28
C VAL A 114 -3.75 1.74 11.06
N THR A 115 -3.28 1.09 12.12
CA THR A 115 -4.10 0.24 12.98
C THR A 115 -4.04 0.70 14.42
N PHE A 116 -5.10 0.44 15.17
CA PHE A 116 -5.10 0.60 16.62
C PHE A 116 -5.24 -0.77 17.29
N PRO A 117 -4.41 -1.11 18.30
CA PRO A 117 -3.39 -0.28 18.96
C PRO A 117 -1.98 -0.44 18.39
N LEU A 118 -1.77 -1.28 17.37
CA LEU A 118 -0.42 -1.69 16.93
C LEU A 118 0.32 -0.62 16.11
N GLY A 119 -0.37 0.40 15.63
CA GLY A 119 0.22 1.47 14.84
C GLY A 119 0.31 1.10 13.36
N ASN A 120 1.41 1.48 12.71
CA ASN A 120 1.53 1.45 11.26
C ASN A 120 2.10 0.10 10.78
N SER A 121 1.45 -0.50 9.79
CA SER A 121 1.97 -1.62 9.00
C SER A 121 2.00 -1.23 7.53
N GLN A 122 3.01 -1.67 6.79
CA GLN A 122 3.22 -1.23 5.40
C GLN A 122 3.89 -2.30 4.54
N SER A 123 3.69 -2.23 3.24
CA SER A 123 4.42 -3.02 2.24
C SER A 123 4.72 -2.22 0.98
N SER A 124 5.86 -2.52 0.37
CA SER A 124 6.36 -1.85 -0.83
C SER A 124 6.00 -2.61 -2.11
N VAL A 125 5.73 -1.85 -3.16
CA VAL A 125 5.51 -2.31 -4.54
C VAL A 125 6.43 -1.53 -5.47
N THR A 126 7.18 -2.24 -6.30
CA THR A 126 7.96 -1.61 -7.37
C THR A 126 7.17 -1.67 -8.67
N VAL A 127 6.92 -0.51 -9.27
CA VAL A 127 6.24 -0.40 -10.57
C VAL A 127 7.26 -0.18 -11.67
N THR A 128 7.27 -1.07 -12.66
CA THR A 128 8.02 -0.90 -13.90
C THR A 128 7.06 -0.52 -15.04
N VAL A 129 7.50 0.33 -15.96
CA VAL A 129 6.67 0.82 -17.06
C VAL A 129 7.32 0.48 -18.39
N PHE A 130 6.60 -0.25 -19.24
CA PHE A 130 7.04 -0.55 -20.61
C PHE A 130 6.33 0.34 -21.63
N GLY A 131 7.10 0.76 -22.64
CA GLY A 131 6.56 1.35 -23.86
C GLY A 131 5.87 0.31 -24.72
N LYS A 132 5.04 0.78 -25.65
CA LYS A 132 4.48 -0.07 -26.71
C LYS A 132 5.53 -0.29 -27.80
#